data_AF-A0A0B1SPT7-F1
#
_entry.id   AF-A0A0B1SPT7-F1
#
_cell.length_a   1.000
_cell.length_b   1.000
_cell.length_c   1.000
_cell.angle_alpha   90.00
_cell.angle_beta   90.00
_cell.angle_gamma   90.00
#
_symmetry.space_group_name_H-M   'P 1'
#
loop_
_entity.id
_entity.type
_entity.pdbx_description
1 polymer ?
#
loop_
_entity_poly.entity_id
_entity_poly.type
_entity_poly.pdbx_seq_one_letter_code
_entity_poly.pdbx_strand_id
1 'polypeptide(L)'
;MHHLHSLLDQQSRLVINPIMGLYIAAPWTTDIPLLNGKWNQLMAIRSQLYDFLQKQIDDHRLRLARGDAVEDDFTFTYMREMEKRRQTGADMGYFDDWQMKMLLLDLFFAGMETTVTTLKWGFLMATIHPEVQRKVQEELDNKCASSIVTLADRPRLPYTQAVINFRVTAAPDLPY
;
A
#
# COMPACT_ATOMS: atom_id res chain seq x y z
N MET A 1 7.98 6.73 7.60
CA MET A 1 7.76 5.31 7.23
C MET A 1 7.32 4.46 8.41
N HIS A 2 8.12 4.26 9.47
CA HIS A 2 7.74 3.44 10.63
C HIS A 2 6.39 3.84 11.29
N HIS A 3 6.16 5.14 11.46
CA HIS A 3 4.91 5.64 12.03
C HIS A 3 3.69 5.31 11.15
N LEU A 4 3.79 5.51 9.82
CA LEU A 4 2.72 5.19 8.88
C LEU A 4 2.38 3.70 8.89
N HIS A 5 3.40 2.83 8.85
CA HIS A 5 3.20 1.39 8.98
C HIS A 5 2.52 1.02 10.30
N SER A 6 2.87 1.68 11.41
CA SER A 6 2.23 1.43 12.71
C SER A 6 0.76 1.84 12.74
N LEU A 7 0.39 2.93 12.06
CA LEU A 7 -1.01 3.35 11.92
C LEU A 7 -1.82 2.34 11.10
N LEU A 8 -1.25 1.83 10.01
CA LEU A 8 -1.92 0.82 9.17
C LEU A 8 -2.08 -0.52 9.89
N ASP A 9 -1.06 -0.98 10.65
CA ASP A 9 -1.16 -2.20 11.48
C ASP A 9 -2.23 -2.05 12.57
N GLN A 10 -2.29 -0.89 13.25
CA GLN A 10 -3.32 -0.60 14.24
C GLN A 10 -4.72 -0.56 13.62
N GLN A 11 -4.86 0.05 12.44
CA GLN A 11 -6.11 0.03 11.69
C GLN A 11 -6.54 -1.41 11.36
N SER A 12 -5.64 -2.24 10.83
CA SER A 12 -5.91 -3.64 10.48
C SER A 12 -6.42 -4.44 11.69
N ARG A 13 -5.73 -4.34 12.84
CA ARG A 13 -6.15 -4.98 14.10
C ARG A 13 -7.50 -4.49 14.61
N LEU A 14 -7.81 -3.20 14.44
CA LEU A 14 -9.08 -2.65 14.87
C LEU A 14 -10.22 -3.12 13.98
N VAL A 15 -10.04 -3.14 12.66
CA VAL A 15 -11.05 -3.55 11.68
C VAL A 15 -11.48 -5.01 11.88
N ILE A 16 -10.57 -5.90 12.28
CA ILE A 16 -10.86 -7.32 12.56
C ILE A 16 -11.59 -7.52 13.91
N ASN A 17 -11.68 -6.50 14.76
CA ASN A 17 -12.38 -6.63 16.04
C ASN A 17 -13.87 -6.91 15.81
N PRO A 18 -14.49 -7.91 16.49
CA PRO A 18 -15.90 -8.24 16.30
C PRO A 18 -16.87 -7.07 16.46
N ILE A 19 -16.53 -6.08 17.30
CA ILE A 19 -17.34 -4.87 17.49
C ILE A 19 -17.45 -4.03 16.21
N MET A 20 -16.48 -4.13 15.30
CA MET A 20 -16.55 -3.44 14.01
C MET A 20 -17.64 -4.01 13.12
N GLY A 21 -17.87 -5.32 13.17
CA GLY A 21 -19.01 -5.95 12.49
C GLY A 21 -20.35 -5.41 13.00
N LEU A 22 -20.44 -5.15 14.31
CA LEU A 22 -21.62 -4.50 14.91
C LEU A 22 -21.81 -3.07 14.39
N TYR A 23 -20.76 -2.26 14.30
CA TYR A 23 -20.86 -0.91 13.74
C TYR A 23 -21.30 -0.92 12.26
N ILE A 24 -20.84 -1.89 11.48
CA ILE A 24 -21.24 -2.03 10.06
C ILE A 24 -22.73 -2.42 9.96
N ALA A 25 -23.17 -3.41 10.73
CA ALA A 25 -24.55 -3.89 10.72
C ALA A 25 -25.54 -2.88 11.32
N ALA A 26 -25.10 -2.12 12.32
CA ALA A 26 -25.90 -1.17 13.06
C ALA A 26 -25.13 0.15 13.28
N PRO A 27 -25.07 1.05 12.28
CA PRO A 27 -24.26 2.27 12.35
C PRO A 27 -24.55 3.18 13.54
N TRP A 28 -25.80 3.24 13.99
CA TRP A 28 -26.24 4.02 15.16
C TRP A 28 -25.54 3.62 16.47
N THR A 29 -24.94 2.43 16.54
CA THR A 29 -24.16 1.99 17.71
C THR A 29 -22.86 2.78 17.89
N THR A 30 -22.40 3.48 16.85
CA THR A 30 -21.22 4.38 16.91
C THR A 30 -21.48 5.66 17.70
N ASP A 31 -22.74 6.04 17.93
CA ASP A 31 -23.10 7.23 18.71
C ASP A 31 -23.23 6.95 20.21
N ILE A 32 -23.21 5.67 20.63
CA ILE A 32 -23.42 5.27 22.02
C ILE A 32 -22.10 5.39 22.79
N PRO A 33 -22.00 6.23 23.85
CA PRO A 33 -20.74 6.49 24.55
C PRO A 33 -20.04 5.26 25.15
N LEU A 34 -20.79 4.21 25.49
CA LEU A 34 -20.23 2.96 26.02
C LEU A 34 -19.72 2.01 24.93
N LEU A 35 -20.26 2.12 23.71
CA LEU A 35 -19.90 1.24 22.60
C LEU A 35 -18.97 1.91 21.60
N ASN A 36 -18.86 3.25 21.57
CA ASN A 36 -18.13 3.98 20.54
C ASN A 36 -16.60 4.03 20.71
N GLY A 37 -16.05 3.47 21.79
CA GLY A 37 -14.62 3.60 22.10
C GLY A 37 -13.69 3.11 20.97
N LYS A 38 -13.99 1.95 20.36
CA LYS A 38 -13.20 1.41 19.25
C LYS A 38 -13.41 2.17 17.95
N TRP A 39 -14.63 2.65 17.71
CA TRP A 39 -14.93 3.55 16.60
C TRP A 39 -14.13 4.85 16.68
N ASN A 40 -14.12 5.51 17.84
CA ASN A 40 -13.35 6.72 18.07
C ASN A 40 -11.85 6.49 17.89
N GLN A 41 -11.33 5.35 18.37
CA GLN A 41 -9.95 4.95 18.14
C GLN A 41 -9.63 4.80 16.64
N LEU A 42 -10.51 4.15 15.88
CA LEU A 42 -10.36 4.01 14.43
C LEU A 42 -10.40 5.37 13.72
N MET A 43 -11.33 6.25 14.09
CA MET A 43 -11.43 7.59 13.50
C MET A 43 -10.19 8.44 13.80
N ALA A 44 -9.62 8.33 15.00
CA ALA A 44 -8.37 9.02 15.35
C ALA A 44 -7.17 8.54 14.51
N ILE A 45 -7.10 7.25 14.19
CA ILE A 45 -6.06 6.70 13.29
C ILE A 45 -6.30 7.18 11.85
N ARG A 46 -7.55 7.09 11.37
CA ARG A 46 -7.92 7.57 10.03
C ARG A 46 -7.61 9.06 9.84
N SER A 47 -7.86 9.89 10.85
CA SER A 47 -7.51 11.31 10.81
C SER A 47 -6.02 11.52 10.54
N GLN A 48 -5.15 10.80 11.27
CA GLN A 48 -3.70 10.92 11.07
C GLN A 48 -3.25 10.45 9.68
N LEU A 49 -3.88 9.38 9.16
CA LEU A 49 -3.63 8.89 7.80
C LEU A 49 -4.07 9.93 6.74
N TYR A 50 -5.25 10.54 6.93
CA TYR A 50 -5.73 11.59 6.03
C TYR A 50 -4.87 12.85 6.08
N ASP A 51 -4.39 13.25 7.26
CA ASP A 51 -3.48 14.39 7.40
C ASP A 51 -2.14 14.12 6.70
N PHE A 52 -1.63 12.89 6.79
CA PHE A 52 -0.44 12.49 6.05
C PHE A 52 -0.66 12.57 4.53
N LEU A 53 -1.75 11.99 4.02
CA LEU A 53 -2.08 12.01 2.60
C LEU A 53 -2.33 13.42 2.09
N GLN A 54 -3.01 14.26 2.87
CA GLN A 54 -3.27 15.65 2.50
C GLN A 54 -1.97 16.42 2.30
N LYS A 55 -1.00 16.27 3.21
CA LYS A 55 0.32 16.89 3.06
C LYS A 55 1.03 16.46 1.78
N GLN A 56 0.92 15.18 1.40
CA GLN A 56 1.49 14.69 0.14
C GLN A 56 0.76 15.31 -1.05
N ILE A 57 -0.58 15.28 -1.07
CA ILE A 57 -1.39 15.87 -2.14
C ILE A 57 -1.06 17.36 -2.32
N ASP A 58 -0.91 18.11 -1.24
CA ASP A 58 -0.59 19.54 -1.30
C ASP A 58 0.82 19.80 -1.86
N ASP A 59 1.81 18.97 -1.51
CA ASP A 59 3.14 19.02 -2.14
C ASP A 59 3.07 18.76 -3.66
N HIS A 60 2.28 17.77 -4.09
CA HIS A 60 2.10 17.48 -5.52
C HIS A 60 1.43 18.66 -6.24
N ARG A 61 0.43 19.30 -5.62
CA ARG A 61 -0.19 20.52 -6.16
C ARG A 61 0.82 21.66 -6.32
N LEU A 62 1.67 21.88 -5.33
CA LEU A 62 2.72 22.90 -5.39
C LEU A 62 3.76 22.59 -6.48
N ARG A 63 4.16 21.33 -6.64
CA ARG A 63 5.06 20.90 -7.73
C ARG A 63 4.41 21.08 -9.11
N LEU A 64 3.13 20.74 -9.25
CA LEU A 64 2.39 20.92 -10.50
C LEU A 64 2.26 22.41 -10.87
N ALA A 65 1.93 23.27 -9.90
CA ALA A 65 1.80 24.71 -10.11
C ALA A 65 3.12 25.38 -10.54
N ARG A 66 4.26 24.87 -10.08
CA ARG A 66 5.60 25.36 -10.46
C ARG A 66 6.06 24.88 -11.84
N GLY A 67 5.38 23.90 -12.44
CA GLY A 67 5.86 23.23 -13.65
C GLY A 67 7.02 22.26 -13.39
N ASP A 68 7.30 21.93 -12.12
CA ASP A 68 8.38 21.03 -11.69
C ASP A 68 8.00 19.55 -11.85
N ALA A 69 6.79 19.26 -12.36
CA ALA A 69 6.27 17.90 -12.49
C ALA A 69 6.97 17.13 -13.61
N VAL A 70 8.09 16.49 -13.27
CA VAL A 70 8.85 15.58 -14.14
C VAL A 70 8.40 14.11 -13.97
N GLU A 71 7.66 13.78 -12.91
CA GLU A 71 7.25 12.40 -12.58
C GLU A 71 5.76 12.14 -12.77
N ASP A 72 5.44 11.09 -13.52
CA ASP A 72 4.09 10.55 -13.75
C ASP A 72 3.73 9.53 -12.66
N ASP A 73 3.49 10.00 -11.44
CA ASP A 73 2.82 9.15 -10.44
C ASP A 73 1.29 9.20 -10.58
N PHE A 74 0.63 8.33 -9.81
CA PHE A 74 -0.82 8.23 -9.80
C PHE A 74 -1.49 9.56 -9.42
N THR A 75 -0.93 10.31 -8.48
CA THR A 75 -1.50 11.58 -7.98
C THR A 75 -1.49 12.63 -9.07
N PHE A 76 -0.35 12.83 -9.74
CA PHE A 76 -0.27 13.77 -10.88
C PHE A 76 -1.21 13.39 -12.01
N THR A 77 -1.30 12.09 -12.31
CA THR A 77 -2.21 11.58 -13.35
C THR A 77 -3.67 11.84 -13.01
N TYR A 78 -4.07 11.59 -11.76
CA TYR A 78 -5.43 11.85 -11.29
C TYR A 78 -5.77 13.34 -11.34
N MET A 79 -4.87 14.22 -10.89
CA MET A 79 -5.06 15.67 -10.92
C MET A 79 -5.20 16.21 -12.35
N ARG A 80 -4.37 15.72 -13.29
CA ARG A 80 -4.46 16.13 -14.71
C ARG A 80 -5.76 15.66 -15.35
N GLU A 81 -6.23 14.47 -15.03
CA GLU A 81 -7.52 13.97 -15.53
C GLU A 81 -8.68 14.79 -14.97
N MET A 82 -8.67 15.15 -13.68
CA MET A 82 -9.65 16.06 -13.08
C MET A 82 -9.67 17.42 -13.80
N GLU A 83 -8.50 17.99 -14.04
CA GLU A 83 -8.37 19.29 -14.71
C GLU A 83 -8.84 19.24 -16.17
N LYS A 84 -8.45 18.19 -16.89
CA LYS A 84 -8.92 17.95 -18.26
C LYS A 84 -10.44 17.88 -18.33
N ARG A 85 -11.11 17.18 -17.41
CA ARG A 85 -12.58 17.09 -17.38
C ARG A 85 -13.23 18.43 -17.10
N ARG A 86 -12.67 19.23 -16.19
CA ARG A 86 -13.14 20.61 -15.92
C ARG A 86 -13.05 21.48 -17.18
N GLN A 87 -11.94 21.41 -17.91
CA GLN A 87 -11.72 22.21 -19.11
C GLN A 87 -12.61 21.79 -20.29
N THR A 88 -12.88 20.50 -20.44
CA THR A 88 -13.71 19.98 -21.54
C THR A 88 -15.21 19.98 -21.22
N GLY A 89 -15.59 20.28 -19.97
CA GLY A 89 -16.97 20.15 -19.50
C GLY A 89 -17.46 18.70 -19.46
N ALA A 90 -16.54 17.73 -19.40
CA ALA A 90 -16.89 16.32 -19.27
C ALA A 90 -17.49 16.02 -17.89
N ASP A 91 -18.28 14.95 -17.80
CA ASP A 91 -18.84 14.51 -16.52
C ASP A 91 -17.72 14.16 -15.52
N MET A 92 -17.80 14.80 -14.34
CA MET A 92 -16.85 14.55 -13.26
C MET A 92 -17.11 13.18 -12.62
N GLY A 93 -18.35 12.69 -12.60
CA GLY A 93 -18.70 11.47 -11.86
C GLY A 93 -18.19 11.52 -10.42
N TYR A 94 -17.34 10.56 -10.04
CA TYR A 94 -16.67 10.50 -8.73
C TYR A 94 -15.23 11.02 -8.75
N PHE A 95 -14.81 11.77 -9.78
CA PHE A 95 -13.47 12.36 -9.85
C PHE A 95 -13.40 13.64 -9.01
N ASP A 96 -13.21 13.47 -7.70
CA ASP A 96 -13.00 14.56 -6.76
C ASP A 96 -11.80 14.32 -5.83
N ASP A 97 -11.45 15.34 -5.06
CA ASP A 97 -10.33 15.30 -4.12
C ASP A 97 -10.51 14.23 -3.04
N TRP A 98 -11.74 13.96 -2.63
CA TRP A 98 -12.05 12.98 -1.60
C TRP A 98 -11.82 11.58 -2.11
N GLN A 99 -12.30 11.27 -3.32
CA GLN A 99 -12.09 10.00 -3.98
C GLN A 99 -10.61 9.77 -4.28
N MET A 100 -9.88 10.79 -4.73
CA MET A 100 -8.42 10.69 -4.89
C MET A 100 -7.74 10.29 -3.59
N LYS A 101 -8.10 10.94 -2.47
CA LYS A 101 -7.54 10.64 -1.15
C LYS A 101 -7.86 9.21 -0.71
N MET A 102 -9.07 8.71 -0.97
CA MET A 102 -9.44 7.33 -0.66
C MET A 102 -8.66 6.32 -1.50
N LEU A 103 -8.56 6.54 -2.81
CA LEU A 103 -7.80 5.67 -3.71
C LEU A 103 -6.31 5.61 -3.33
N LEU A 104 -5.73 6.75 -2.93
CA LEU A 104 -4.37 6.78 -2.40
C LEU A 104 -4.26 5.95 -1.11
N LEU A 105 -5.19 6.12 -0.17
CA LEU A 105 -5.20 5.33 1.06
C LEU A 105 -5.27 3.83 0.78
N ASP A 106 -6.18 3.42 -0.10
CA ASP A 106 -6.37 2.01 -0.49
C ASP A 106 -5.11 1.44 -1.14
N LEU A 107 -4.51 2.18 -2.08
CA LEU A 107 -3.27 1.77 -2.75
C LEU A 107 -2.12 1.59 -1.76
N PHE A 108 -1.93 2.54 -0.85
CA PHE A 108 -0.89 2.48 0.17
C PHE A 108 -1.14 1.34 1.17
N PHE A 109 -2.38 1.17 1.64
CA PHE A 109 -2.72 0.12 2.60
C PHE A 109 -2.53 -1.26 1.98
N ALA A 110 -3.15 -1.53 0.83
CA ALA A 110 -3.08 -2.81 0.13
C ALA A 110 -1.64 -3.15 -0.28
N GLY A 111 -0.89 -2.18 -0.79
CA GLY A 111 0.49 -2.37 -1.26
C GLY A 111 1.49 -2.59 -0.12
N MET A 112 1.37 -1.83 0.98
CA MET A 112 2.36 -1.86 2.06
C MET A 112 2.27 -3.14 2.89
N GLU A 113 1.08 -3.51 3.36
CA GLU A 113 0.92 -4.65 4.28
C GLU A 113 1.33 -5.97 3.61
N THR A 114 0.90 -6.18 2.36
CA THR A 114 1.20 -7.38 1.57
C THR A 114 2.67 -7.47 1.21
N THR A 115 3.29 -6.37 0.77
CA THR A 115 4.70 -6.36 0.37
C THR A 115 5.62 -6.52 1.57
N VAL A 116 5.37 -5.81 2.68
CA VAL A 116 6.19 -5.95 3.91
C VAL A 116 6.09 -7.37 4.46
N THR A 117 4.89 -7.94 4.50
CA THR A 117 4.70 -9.34 4.94
C THR A 117 5.38 -10.31 4.00
N THR A 118 5.34 -10.06 2.69
CA THR A 118 6.05 -10.88 1.70
C THR A 118 7.57 -10.81 1.91
N LEU A 119 8.14 -9.63 2.12
CA LEU A 119 9.58 -9.50 2.35
C LEU A 119 10.03 -10.14 3.66
N LYS A 120 9.31 -9.92 4.77
CA LYS A 120 9.66 -10.48 6.10
C LYS A 120 9.87 -11.98 6.05
N TRP A 121 8.90 -12.68 5.51
CA TRP A 121 8.96 -14.12 5.35
C TRP A 121 9.94 -14.56 4.25
N GLY A 122 10.15 -13.76 3.19
CA GLY A 122 11.21 -14.04 2.22
C GLY A 122 12.58 -14.10 2.89
N PHE A 123 12.88 -13.13 3.76
CA PHE A 123 14.11 -13.14 4.57
C PHE A 123 14.13 -14.26 5.61
N LEU A 124 13.00 -14.57 6.25
CA LEU A 124 12.89 -15.70 7.17
C LEU A 124 13.22 -17.02 6.46
N MET A 125 12.62 -17.26 5.29
CA MET A 125 12.87 -18.46 4.49
C MET A 125 14.32 -18.55 4.05
N ALA A 126 14.94 -17.44 3.63
CA ALA A 126 16.37 -17.40 3.32
C ALA A 126 17.25 -17.78 4.53
N THR A 127 16.88 -17.32 5.73
CA THR A 127 17.62 -17.61 6.96
C THR A 127 17.55 -19.08 7.37
N ILE A 128 16.38 -19.73 7.20
CA ILE A 128 16.18 -21.14 7.58
C ILE A 128 16.59 -22.13 6.46
N HIS A 129 16.74 -21.66 5.22
CA HIS A 129 17.18 -22.42 4.05
C HIS A 129 18.44 -21.81 3.42
N PRO A 130 19.61 -21.85 4.10
CA PRO A 130 20.84 -21.23 3.62
C PRO A 130 21.29 -21.78 2.26
N GLU A 131 20.94 -23.02 1.92
CA GLU A 131 21.19 -23.63 0.61
C GLU A 131 20.41 -22.96 -0.51
N VAL A 132 19.18 -22.51 -0.24
CA VAL A 132 18.35 -21.75 -1.19
C VAL A 132 18.91 -20.34 -1.33
N GLN A 133 19.26 -19.69 -0.22
CA GLN A 133 19.89 -18.37 -0.23
C GLN A 133 21.19 -18.37 -1.06
N ARG A 134 22.07 -19.35 -0.85
CA ARG A 134 23.32 -19.48 -1.61
C ARG A 134 23.06 -19.61 -3.11
N LYS A 135 22.10 -20.44 -3.51
CA LYS A 135 21.75 -20.63 -4.93
C LYS A 135 21.17 -19.35 -5.57
N VAL A 136 20.37 -18.58 -4.83
CA VAL A 136 19.90 -17.26 -5.30
C VAL A 136 21.07 -16.30 -5.49
N GLN A 137 21.99 -16.23 -4.52
CA GLN A 137 23.18 -15.38 -4.63
C GLN A 137 24.06 -15.80 -5.81
N GLU A 138 24.32 -17.10 -5.98
CA GLU A 138 25.07 -17.63 -7.12
C GLU A 138 24.41 -17.30 -8.46
N GLU A 139 23.08 -17.40 -8.56
CA GLU A 139 22.38 -17.00 -9.78
C GLU A 139 22.54 -15.50 -10.06
N LEU A 140 22.39 -14.65 -9.04
CA LEU A 140 22.57 -13.20 -9.17
C LEU A 140 24.01 -12.86 -9.58
N ASP A 141 25.02 -13.39 -8.90
CA ASP A 141 26.43 -13.12 -9.18
C ASP A 141 26.85 -13.56 -10.59
N ASN A 142 26.26 -14.66 -11.09
CA ASN A 142 26.57 -15.18 -12.42
C ASN A 142 25.79 -14.50 -13.55
N LYS A 143 24.58 -13.99 -13.29
CA LYS A 143 23.67 -13.50 -14.33
C LYS A 143 23.51 -11.99 -14.35
N CYS A 144 23.76 -11.30 -13.25
CA CYS A 144 23.72 -9.84 -13.15
C CYS A 144 25.14 -9.28 -13.26
N ALA A 145 25.41 -8.47 -14.29
CA ALA A 145 26.72 -7.86 -14.50
C ALA A 145 26.95 -6.60 -13.62
N SER A 146 25.90 -6.10 -12.98
CA SER A 146 25.89 -4.91 -12.13
C SER A 146 25.57 -5.31 -10.69
N SER A 147 26.09 -4.56 -9.73
CA SER A 147 25.70 -4.67 -8.32
C SER A 147 24.25 -4.25 -8.07
N ILE A 148 23.62 -3.59 -9.04
CA ILE A 148 22.21 -3.17 -8.98
C ILE A 148 21.41 -4.08 -9.91
N VAL A 149 20.51 -4.87 -9.30
CA VAL A 149 19.54 -5.70 -10.02
C VAL A 149 18.38 -4.84 -10.50
N THR A 150 17.97 -5.02 -11.75
CA THR A 150 16.86 -4.31 -12.39
C THR A 150 15.79 -5.27 -12.89
N LEU A 151 14.61 -4.74 -13.24
CA LEU A 151 13.55 -5.56 -13.83
C LEU A 151 13.94 -6.19 -15.18
N ALA A 152 14.91 -5.61 -15.91
CA ALA A 152 15.43 -6.19 -17.14
C ALA A 152 16.20 -7.50 -16.91
N ASP A 153 16.66 -7.75 -15.68
CA ASP A 153 17.40 -8.96 -15.32
C ASP A 153 16.46 -10.15 -15.09
N ARG A 154 15.17 -9.89 -14.83
CA ARG A 154 14.16 -10.89 -14.47
C ARG A 154 14.15 -12.13 -15.38
N PRO A 155 14.23 -12.04 -16.73
CA PRO A 155 14.26 -13.23 -17.60
C PRO A 155 15.50 -14.12 -17.41
N ARG A 156 16.58 -13.57 -16.85
CA ARG A 156 17.85 -14.27 -16.61
C ARG A 156 17.94 -14.91 -15.23
N LEU A 157 16.92 -14.73 -14.38
CA LEU A 157 16.89 -15.16 -12.99
C LEU A 157 15.77 -16.19 -12.71
N PRO A 158 15.72 -17.32 -13.44
CA PRO A 158 14.65 -18.30 -13.28
C PRO A 158 14.57 -18.93 -11.89
N TYR A 159 15.70 -19.16 -11.20
CA TYR A 159 15.71 -19.74 -9.86
C TYR A 159 15.22 -18.74 -8.82
N THR A 160 15.71 -17.50 -8.86
CA THR A 160 15.25 -16.41 -7.99
C THR A 160 13.76 -16.16 -8.18
N GLN A 161 13.28 -16.17 -9.43
CA GLN A 161 11.86 -16.05 -9.73
C GLN A 161 11.06 -17.22 -9.15
N ALA A 162 11.57 -18.45 -9.23
CA ALA A 162 10.94 -19.62 -8.62
C ALA A 162 10.88 -19.49 -7.09
N VAL A 163 11.93 -18.98 -6.43
CA VAL A 163 11.95 -18.76 -4.97
C VAL A 163 10.93 -17.70 -4.54
N ILE A 164 10.85 -16.58 -5.28
CA ILE A 164 9.86 -15.53 -5.03
C ILE A 164 8.43 -16.09 -5.20
N ASN A 165 8.20 -16.87 -6.27
CA ASN A 165 6.90 -17.43 -6.58
C ASN A 165 6.50 -18.59 -5.65
N PHE A 166 7.48 -19.39 -5.18
CA PHE A 166 7.26 -20.56 -4.33
C PHE A 166 6.40 -20.20 -3.12
N ARG A 167 6.59 -19.00 -2.56
CA ARG A 167 5.77 -18.56 -1.44
C ARG A 167 4.36 -18.09 -1.82
N VAL A 168 4.13 -17.58 -3.03
CA VAL A 168 2.76 -17.32 -3.51
C VAL A 168 1.97 -18.63 -3.56
N THR A 169 2.63 -19.75 -3.86
CA THR A 169 2.00 -21.08 -3.93
C THR A 169 1.99 -21.84 -2.60
N ALA A 170 2.99 -21.63 -1.73
CA ALA A 170 3.12 -22.33 -0.44
C ALA A 170 2.42 -21.63 0.73
N ALA A 171 1.70 -20.53 0.49
CA ALA A 171 0.74 -19.96 1.43
C ALA A 171 -0.73 -20.14 0.94
N PRO A 172 -1.27 -21.37 0.83
CA PRO A 172 -2.67 -21.53 0.44
C PRO A 172 -3.65 -21.09 1.54
N ASP A 173 -3.22 -20.94 2.79
CA ASP A 173 -4.15 -20.74 3.90
C ASP A 173 -3.69 -19.61 4.83
N LEU A 174 -4.14 -18.39 4.53
CA LEU A 174 -4.40 -17.42 5.59
C LEU A 174 -5.81 -17.73 6.12
N PRO A 175 -5.97 -18.18 7.37
CA PRO A 175 -7.28 -18.19 7.99
C PRO A 175 -7.71 -16.73 8.17
N TYR A 176 -8.73 -16.32 7.39
CA TYR A 176 -9.52 -15.14 7.69
C TYR A 176 -10.29 -15.34 9.00
#